data_AF-A0A7C1IP75-F1
#
_entry.id   AF-A0A7C1IP75-F1
#
_cell.length_a   1.000
_cell.length_b   1.000
_cell.length_c   1.000
_cell.angle_alpha   90.00
_cell.angle_beta   90.00
_cell.angle_gamma   90.00
#
_symmetry.space_group_name_H-M   'P 1'
#
loop_
_entity.id
_entity.type
_entity.pdbx_description
1 polymer ?
#
loop_
_entity_poly.entity_id
_entity_poly.type
_entity_poly.pdbx_seq_one_letter_code
_entity_poly.pdbx_strand_id
1 'polypeptide(L)'
;MNKQGFVCLVLAGIVVMGMVNAKADVPDWENEQIIGINKEAPRSTSMPYPDIRSAVTGDRLSSRWAKLLNGDWKFHWSPDPDSRPADFYRPDYDVRDWDTIPVPSNWQMEGYGVPLYS
;
A
#
# COMPACT_ATOMS: atom_id res chain seq x y z
N MET A 1 -31.33 29.92 -48.41
CA MET A 1 -30.24 29.22 -47.68
C MET A 1 -30.86 28.61 -46.43
N ASN A 2 -31.00 27.29 -46.44
CA ASN A 2 -32.05 26.60 -45.68
C ASN A 2 -31.57 26.28 -44.27
N LYS A 3 -32.29 26.79 -43.26
CA LYS A 3 -31.97 26.65 -41.83
C LYS A 3 -31.77 25.19 -41.37
N GLN A 4 -32.31 24.22 -42.11
CA GLN A 4 -32.14 22.79 -41.81
C GLN A 4 -30.76 22.22 -42.18
N GLY A 5 -30.04 22.81 -43.13
CA GLY A 5 -28.67 22.38 -43.47
C GLY A 5 -27.62 22.81 -42.45
N PHE A 6 -27.87 23.91 -41.73
CA PHE A 6 -26.95 24.43 -40.72
C PHE A 6 -27.05 23.68 -39.39
N VAL A 7 -28.24 23.17 -39.05
CA VAL A 7 -28.49 22.43 -37.81
C VAL A 7 -27.84 21.03 -37.83
N CYS A 8 -27.83 20.33 -38.98
CA CYS A 8 -27.15 19.03 -39.10
C CYS A 8 -25.62 19.12 -39.03
N LEU A 9 -25.03 20.24 -39.48
CA LEU A 9 -23.57 20.43 -39.48
C LEU A 9 -23.03 20.77 -38.09
N VAL A 10 -23.84 21.43 -37.25
CA VAL A 10 -23.49 21.71 -35.84
C VAL A 10 -23.66 20.46 -34.96
N LEU A 11 -24.64 19.59 -35.24
CA LEU A 11 -24.84 18.34 -34.50
C LEU A 11 -23.74 17.29 -34.74
N ALA A 12 -23.16 17.24 -35.94
CA ALA A 12 -22.04 16.34 -36.22
C ALA A 12 -20.71 16.76 -35.56
N GLY A 13 -20.53 18.06 -35.30
CA GLY A 13 -19.31 18.60 -34.68
C GLY A 13 -19.23 18.41 -33.16
N ILE A 14 -20.38 18.25 -32.49
CA ILE A 14 -20.43 18.14 -31.01
C ILE A 14 -20.15 16.71 -30.53
N VAL A 15 -20.36 15.68 -31.37
CA VAL A 15 -20.18 14.27 -30.97
C VAL A 15 -18.69 13.84 -30.94
N VAL A 16 -17.79 14.57 -31.58
CA VAL A 16 -16.37 14.17 -31.67
C VAL A 16 -15.51 14.72 -30.52
N MET A 17 -15.99 15.65 -29.70
CA MET A 17 -15.19 16.31 -28.65
C MET A 17 -15.26 15.64 -27.26
N GLY A 18 -15.70 14.39 -27.18
CA GLY A 18 -16.07 13.74 -25.92
C GLY A 18 -15.20 12.58 -25.44
N MET A 19 -14.12 12.22 -26.14
CA MET A 19 -13.18 11.22 -25.61
C MET A 19 -12.17 11.88 -24.69
N VAL A 20 -12.63 12.23 -23.48
CA VAL A 20 -11.72 12.41 -22.36
C VAL A 20 -11.08 11.04 -22.12
N ASN A 21 -9.82 10.88 -22.53
CA ASN A 21 -9.01 9.76 -22.09
C ASN A 21 -8.92 9.87 -20.56
N ALA A 22 -9.72 9.09 -19.85
CA ALA A 22 -9.45 8.78 -18.46
C ALA A 22 -8.13 8.01 -18.46
N LYS A 23 -7.01 8.71 -18.26
CA LYS A 23 -5.78 8.03 -17.89
C LYS A 23 -6.06 7.38 -16.55
N ALA A 24 -6.06 6.05 -16.51
CA ALA A 24 -5.95 5.34 -15.25
C ALA A 24 -4.71 5.87 -14.54
N ASP A 25 -4.85 6.29 -13.28
CA ASP A 25 -3.69 6.65 -12.48
C ASP A 25 -2.80 5.40 -12.38
N VAL A 26 -1.53 5.55 -12.77
CA VAL A 26 -0.53 4.49 -12.62
C VAL A 26 -0.34 4.25 -11.13
N PRO A 27 -0.47 3.01 -10.62
CA PRO A 27 -0.28 2.74 -9.20
C PRO A 27 1.10 3.21 -8.72
N ASP A 28 1.20 3.68 -7.48
CA ASP A 28 2.45 4.20 -6.92
C ASP A 28 3.62 3.21 -7.03
N TRP A 29 3.36 1.90 -6.96
CA TRP A 29 4.36 0.85 -7.07
C TRP A 29 4.87 0.60 -8.50
N GLU A 30 4.23 1.18 -9.52
CA GLU A 30 4.67 1.20 -10.92
C GLU A 30 5.29 2.56 -11.32
N ASN A 31 5.38 3.52 -10.40
CA ASN A 31 5.89 4.87 -10.66
C ASN A 31 7.25 5.11 -9.98
N GLU A 32 8.32 5.17 -10.75
CA GLU A 32 9.69 5.32 -10.24
C GLU A 32 9.99 6.67 -9.59
N GLN A 33 9.15 7.68 -9.84
CA GLN A 33 9.26 8.99 -9.18
C GLN A 33 8.73 8.96 -7.74
N ILE A 34 7.96 7.92 -7.38
CA ILE A 34 7.37 7.74 -6.05
C ILE A 34 8.17 6.71 -5.26
N ILE A 35 9.22 7.18 -4.56
CA ILE A 35 10.05 6.33 -3.67
C ILE A 35 9.56 6.31 -2.22
N GLY A 36 8.47 7.01 -1.91
CA GLY A 36 7.79 7.00 -0.62
C GLY A 36 6.97 8.25 -0.36
N ILE A 37 5.93 8.08 0.45
CA ILE A 37 4.94 9.11 0.77
C ILE A 37 4.89 9.25 2.30
N ASN A 38 4.91 10.48 2.81
CA ASN A 38 4.77 10.80 4.24
C ASN A 38 5.77 10.09 5.18
N LYS A 39 6.95 9.70 4.67
CA LYS A 39 8.03 9.17 5.50
C LYS A 39 8.72 10.31 6.24
N GLU A 40 9.12 10.08 7.48
CA GLU A 40 10.03 10.96 8.20
C GLU A 40 11.36 11.11 7.46
N ALA A 41 12.03 12.26 7.64
CA ALA A 41 13.32 12.51 7.01
C ALA A 41 14.39 11.49 7.47
N PRO A 42 15.28 11.03 6.57
CA PRO A 42 16.37 10.13 6.96
C PRO A 42 17.21 10.72 8.08
N ARG A 43 17.47 9.91 9.11
CA ARG A 43 18.25 10.32 10.28
C ARG A 43 18.96 9.12 10.92
N SER A 44 19.98 9.41 11.73
CA SER A 44 20.65 8.38 12.53
C SER A 44 19.66 7.68 13.47
N THR A 45 19.84 6.37 13.69
CA THR A 45 19.02 5.60 14.61
C THR A 45 19.13 6.18 16.03
N SER A 46 17.99 6.46 16.67
CA SER A 46 17.94 6.80 18.10
C SER A 46 16.85 6.01 18.80
N MET A 47 16.96 5.95 20.13
CA MET A 47 15.92 5.45 21.01
C MET A 47 15.85 6.35 22.25
N PRO A 48 14.67 6.83 22.66
CA PRO A 48 14.54 7.48 23.96
C PRO A 48 14.73 6.45 25.08
N TYR A 49 15.47 6.82 26.12
CA TYR A 49 15.65 6.03 27.34
C TYR A 49 15.29 6.90 28.55
N PRO A 50 14.73 6.31 29.62
CA PRO A 50 14.31 7.08 30.78
C PRO A 50 15.49 7.72 31.53
N ASP A 51 16.69 7.15 31.42
CA ASP A 51 17.89 7.62 32.08
C ASP A 51 19.18 7.19 31.34
N ILE A 52 20.32 7.74 31.74
CA ILE A 52 21.63 7.43 31.16
C ILE A 52 22.02 5.97 31.40
N ARG A 53 21.65 5.37 32.54
CA ARG A 53 22.05 4.00 32.89
C ARG A 53 21.44 3.01 31.90
N SER A 54 20.15 3.13 31.62
CA SER A 54 19.46 2.34 30.59
C SER A 54 19.99 2.62 29.18
N ALA A 55 20.28 3.89 28.86
CA ALA A 55 20.86 4.25 27.55
C ALA A 55 22.22 3.58 27.28
N VAL A 56 23.09 3.49 28.29
CA VAL A 56 24.42 2.85 28.18
C VAL A 56 24.33 1.35 27.91
N THR A 57 23.28 0.67 28.40
CA THR A 57 23.09 -0.77 28.10
C THR A 57 22.83 -1.04 26.63
N GLY A 58 22.26 -0.05 25.91
CA GLY A 58 21.92 -0.17 24.49
C GLY A 58 20.74 -1.09 24.20
N ASP A 59 20.08 -1.68 25.20
CA ASP A 59 18.91 -2.53 25.00
C ASP A 59 17.68 -1.68 24.68
N ARG A 60 17.39 -1.56 23.39
CA ARG A 60 16.27 -0.78 22.85
C ARG A 60 14.92 -1.21 23.40
N LEU A 61 14.72 -2.50 23.67
CA LEU A 61 13.44 -3.02 24.15
C LEU A 61 13.25 -2.82 25.65
N SER A 62 14.31 -2.51 26.39
CA SER A 62 14.20 -2.09 27.79
C SER A 62 13.58 -0.71 27.98
N SER A 63 13.53 0.11 26.92
CA SER A 63 12.91 1.44 26.99
C SER A 63 11.41 1.33 27.21
N ARG A 64 10.89 2.09 28.18
CA ARG A 64 9.44 2.19 28.45
C ARG A 64 8.61 2.78 27.29
N TRP A 65 9.27 3.37 26.30
CA TRP A 65 8.64 3.89 25.08
C TRP A 65 8.79 2.94 23.88
N ALA A 66 9.38 1.76 24.09
CA ALA A 66 9.43 0.70 23.09
C ALA A 66 8.28 -0.28 23.28
N LYS A 67 7.69 -0.73 22.17
CA LYS A 67 6.71 -1.82 22.14
C LYS A 67 7.07 -2.74 20.97
N LEU A 68 7.30 -4.01 21.27
CA LEU A 68 7.53 -5.03 20.25
C LEU A 68 6.19 -5.46 19.65
N LEU A 69 6.11 -5.51 18.33
CA LEU A 69 4.93 -5.97 17.58
C LEU A 69 5.17 -7.29 16.82
N ASN A 70 6.31 -7.93 17.06
CA ASN A 70 6.57 -9.28 16.58
C ASN A 70 5.60 -10.27 17.22
N GLY A 71 5.34 -11.38 16.54
CA GLY A 71 4.42 -12.41 16.97
C GLY A 71 3.48 -12.82 15.84
N ASP A 72 2.31 -13.30 16.21
CA ASP A 72 1.33 -13.83 15.28
C ASP A 72 0.44 -12.73 14.70
N TRP A 73 0.34 -12.69 13.37
CA TRP A 73 -0.48 -11.72 12.64
C TRP A 73 -1.50 -12.45 11.76
N LYS A 74 -2.71 -11.88 11.66
CA LYS A 74 -3.68 -12.32 10.65
C LYS A 74 -3.17 -12.01 9.26
N PHE A 75 -3.19 -13.01 8.39
CA PHE A 75 -2.53 -12.95 7.08
C PHE A 75 -3.42 -13.55 6.00
N HIS A 76 -3.47 -12.86 4.86
CA HIS A 76 -4.16 -13.32 3.66
C HIS A 76 -3.25 -13.06 2.47
N TRP A 77 -2.92 -14.13 1.74
CA TRP A 77 -2.12 -14.05 0.53
C TRP A 77 -3.01 -13.94 -0.70
N SER A 78 -2.69 -13.01 -1.60
CA SER A 78 -3.34 -12.86 -2.89
C SER A 78 -2.28 -12.91 -4.01
N PRO A 79 -2.55 -13.60 -5.13
CA PRO A 79 -1.58 -13.75 -6.22
C PRO A 79 -1.27 -12.44 -6.97
N ASP A 80 -2.19 -11.47 -6.90
CA ASP A 80 -2.08 -10.17 -7.55
C ASP A 80 -2.82 -9.10 -6.72
N PRO A 81 -2.56 -7.80 -6.96
CA PRO A 81 -3.23 -6.74 -6.20
C PRO A 81 -4.75 -6.72 -6.37
N ASP A 82 -5.30 -7.05 -7.53
CA ASP A 82 -6.73 -6.93 -7.83
C ASP A 82 -7.56 -8.04 -7.15
N SER A 83 -6.94 -9.20 -6.86
CA SER A 83 -7.56 -10.30 -6.12
C SER A 83 -7.55 -10.11 -4.60
N ARG A 84 -6.93 -9.05 -4.07
CA ARG A 84 -6.94 -8.77 -2.64
C ARG A 84 -8.33 -8.37 -2.12
N PRO A 85 -8.67 -8.65 -0.85
CA PRO A 85 -9.90 -8.13 -0.26
C PRO A 85 -9.83 -6.59 -0.15
N ALA A 86 -10.60 -5.85 -0.96
CA ALA A 86 -10.39 -4.40 -1.16
C ALA A 86 -10.45 -3.54 0.11
N ASP A 87 -11.33 -3.89 1.05
CA ASP A 87 -11.63 -3.10 2.25
C ASP A 87 -10.94 -3.62 3.53
N PHE A 88 -9.93 -4.49 3.39
CA PHE A 88 -9.29 -5.17 4.53
C PHE A 88 -8.66 -4.24 5.58
N TYR A 89 -8.34 -3.00 5.20
CA TYR A 89 -7.72 -2.00 6.08
C TYR A 89 -8.71 -1.40 7.09
N ARG A 90 -10.02 -1.61 6.89
CA ARG A 90 -11.04 -1.06 7.77
C ARG A 90 -11.00 -1.76 9.14
N PRO A 91 -11.10 -1.03 10.27
CA PRO A 91 -11.01 -1.64 11.61
C PRO A 91 -12.10 -2.67 11.92
N ASP A 92 -13.24 -2.58 11.21
CA ASP A 92 -14.41 -3.46 11.36
C ASP A 92 -14.45 -4.60 10.33
N TYR A 93 -13.42 -4.73 9.47
CA TYR A 93 -13.35 -5.82 8.50
C TYR A 93 -13.14 -7.17 9.21
N ASP A 94 -13.92 -8.17 8.83
CA ASP A 94 -13.86 -9.49 9.43
C ASP A 94 -12.71 -10.34 8.85
N VAL A 95 -11.74 -10.67 9.70
CA VAL A 95 -10.56 -11.47 9.35
C VAL A 95 -10.54 -12.83 10.05
N ARG A 96 -11.69 -13.29 10.59
CA ARG A 96 -11.76 -14.55 11.35
C ARG A 96 -11.29 -15.76 10.54
N ASP A 97 -11.60 -15.78 9.26
CA ASP A 97 -11.26 -16.86 8.33
C ASP A 97 -9.84 -16.73 7.74
N TRP A 98 -9.07 -15.71 8.15
CA TRP A 98 -7.69 -15.56 7.72
C TRP A 98 -6.75 -16.45 8.51
N ASP A 99 -5.71 -16.90 7.81
CA ASP A 99 -4.59 -17.60 8.39
C ASP A 99 -3.81 -16.72 9.37
N THR A 100 -2.83 -17.31 10.04
CA THR A 100 -1.96 -16.63 10.99
C THR A 100 -0.51 -16.93 10.64
N ILE A 101 0.32 -15.88 10.60
CA ILE A 101 1.74 -15.98 10.22
C ILE A 101 2.65 -15.39 11.32
N PRO A 102 3.82 -15.99 11.62
CA PRO A 102 4.78 -15.39 12.52
C PRO A 102 5.49 -14.20 11.85
N VAL A 103 5.63 -13.08 12.56
CA VAL A 103 6.35 -11.89 12.10
C VAL A 103 7.55 -11.61 13.04
N PRO A 104 8.77 -11.43 12.51
CA PRO A 104 9.14 -11.38 11.09
C PRO A 104 9.37 -12.77 10.47
N SER A 105 8.99 -12.93 9.19
CA SER A 105 9.25 -14.12 8.37
C SER A 105 9.23 -13.74 6.88
N ASN A 106 9.70 -14.64 6.02
CA ASN A 106 9.43 -14.58 4.58
C ASN A 106 8.25 -15.52 4.30
N TRP A 107 7.16 -15.03 3.72
CA TRP A 107 5.93 -15.82 3.56
C TRP A 107 6.11 -17.08 2.71
N GLN A 108 7.10 -17.11 1.80
CA GLN A 108 7.42 -18.31 0.99
C GLN A 108 7.91 -19.48 1.86
N MET A 109 8.52 -19.18 3.01
CA MET A 109 8.95 -20.19 3.97
C MET A 109 7.80 -20.71 4.83
N GLU A 110 6.68 -19.98 4.84
CA GLU A 110 5.45 -20.30 5.59
C GLU A 110 4.38 -20.94 4.68
N GLY A 111 4.74 -21.30 3.43
CA GLY A 111 3.86 -22.03 2.51
C GLY A 111 3.10 -21.19 1.48
N TYR A 112 3.37 -19.87 1.39
CA TYR A 112 2.68 -18.98 0.44
C TYR A 112 3.52 -18.64 -0.79
N GLY A 113 2.96 -18.81 -1.99
CA GLY A 113 3.70 -18.57 -3.24
C GLY A 113 4.86 -19.55 -3.45
N VAL A 114 5.87 -19.15 -4.21
CA VAL A 114 7.02 -20.00 -4.57
C VAL A 114 8.32 -19.19 -4.44
N PRO A 115 9.36 -19.70 -3.76
CA PRO A 115 10.68 -19.07 -3.77
C PRO A 115 11.31 -19.21 -5.16
N LEU A 116 11.75 -18.09 -5.75
CA LEU A 116 12.38 -18.03 -7.06
C LEU A 116 13.86 -17.67 -6.93
N TYR A 117 14.71 -18.39 -7.67
CA TYR A 117 16.15 -18.18 -7.74
C TYR A 117 16.54 -18.14 -9.22
N SER A 118 17.06 -17.00 -9.68
CA SER A 118 17.33 -16.71 -11.09
C SER A 118 18.69 -16.07 -11.28
#